data_AF-A0A401HYI6-F1
#
_entry.id   AF-A0A401HYI6-F1
#
_cell.length_a   1.000
_cell.length_b   1.000
_cell.length_c   1.000
_cell.angle_alpha   90.00
_cell.angle_beta   90.00
_cell.angle_gamma   90.00
#
_symmetry.space_group_name_H-M   'P 1'
#
loop_
_entity.id
_entity.type
_entity.pdbx_description
1 polymer ?
#
loop_
_entity_poly.entity_id
_entity_poly.type
_entity_poly.pdbx_seq_one_letter_code
_entity_poly.pdbx_strand_id
1 'polypeptide(L)' 'EFGAYYLKKFQEVPKHQHKRALVLTARKLVRLVDVLLRNGQLYTPRKMVTPAKD' A
#
# COMPACT_ATOMS: atom_id res chain seq x y z
N GLU A 1 -3.05 5.33 3.59
CA GLU A 1 -2.91 3.96 3.03
C GLU A 1 -1.56 3.28 3.30
N PHE A 2 -0.42 3.90 2.95
CA PHE A 2 0.89 3.27 3.18
C PHE A 2 1.41 3.43 4.61
N GLY A 3 1.24 4.59 5.23
CA GLY A 3 1.63 4.81 6.64
C GLY A 3 0.89 3.91 7.62
N ALA A 4 -0.43 3.76 7.46
CA ALA A 4 -1.23 2.83 8.25
C ALA A 4 -0.80 1.36 8.03
N TYR A 5 -0.46 1.01 6.79
CA TYR A 5 0.08 -0.31 6.47
C TYR A 5 1.45 -0.55 7.12
N TYR A 6 2.34 0.44 7.09
CA TYR A 6 3.62 0.41 7.79
C TYR A 6 3.45 0.19 9.29
N LEU A 7 2.60 1.00 9.95
CA LEU A 7 2.34 0.88 11.39
C LEU A 7 1.79 -0.50 11.76
N LYS A 8 0.85 -1.01 10.95
CA LYS A 8 0.34 -2.38 11.11
C LYS A 8 1.47 -3.40 11.01
N LYS A 9 2.31 -3.34 9.96
CA LYS A 9 3.43 -4.29 9.75
C LYS A 9 4.54 -4.17 10.78
N PHE A 10 4.69 -2.99 11.37
CA PHE A 10 5.62 -2.71 12.44
C PHE A 10 5.18 -3.38 13.75
N GLN A 11 3.89 -3.28 14.10
CA GLN A 11 3.34 -3.89 15.32
C GLN A 11 3.23 -5.43 15.25
N GLU A 12 3.22 -6.01 14.05
CA GLU A 12 3.07 -7.47 13.84
C GLU A 12 4.26 -8.31 14.31
N VAL A 13 5.48 -7.74 14.38
CA VAL A 13 6.70 -8.53 14.65
C VAL A 13 7.62 -7.81 15.63
N PRO A 14 8.12 -8.48 16.68
CA PRO A 14 8.99 -7.84 17.68
C PRO A 14 10.44 -7.66 17.22
N LYS A 15 10.95 -8.49 16.30
CA LYS A 15 12.35 -8.45 15.82
C LYS A 15 12.44 -7.89 14.40
N HIS A 16 13.35 -6.94 14.18
CA HIS A 16 13.54 -6.25 12.89
C HIS A 16 12.28 -5.58 12.33
N GLN A 17 11.40 -5.12 13.21
CA GLN A 17 10.13 -4.45 12.90
C GLN A 17 10.25 -3.36 11.83
N HIS A 18 11.21 -2.43 11.97
CA HIS A 18 11.41 -1.34 11.02
C HIS A 18 11.82 -1.83 9.64
N LYS A 19 12.84 -2.69 9.55
CA LYS A 19 13.34 -3.22 8.27
C LYS A 19 12.23 -3.98 7.54
N ARG A 20 11.52 -4.87 8.24
CA ARG A 20 10.41 -5.64 7.67
C ARG A 20 9.27 -4.74 7.22
N ALA A 21 8.81 -3.82 8.07
CA ALA A 21 7.71 -2.91 7.75
C ALA A 21 8.03 -2.01 6.56
N LEU A 22 9.25 -1.47 6.46
CA LEU A 22 9.71 -0.68 5.33
C LEU A 22 9.70 -1.50 4.04
N VAL A 23 10.33 -2.68 4.04
CA VAL A 23 10.41 -3.56 2.85
C VAL A 23 9.01 -3.97 2.37
N LEU A 24 8.11 -4.34 3.28
CA LEU A 24 6.74 -4.71 2.91
C LEU A 24 5.95 -3.53 2.34
N THR A 25 6.17 -2.33 2.87
CA THR A 25 5.52 -1.10 2.38
C THR A 25 6.06 -0.73 1.00
N ALA A 26 7.38 -0.80 0.79
CA ALA A 26 8.00 -0.59 -0.51
C ALA A 26 7.52 -1.62 -1.54
N ARG A 27 7.45 -2.91 -1.18
CA ARG A 27 6.93 -3.97 -2.07
C ARG A 27 5.47 -3.71 -2.48
N LYS A 28 4.64 -3.17 -1.57
CA LYS A 28 3.26 -2.79 -1.87
C LYS A 28 3.21 -1.70 -2.95
N LEU A 29 4.10 -0.70 -2.88
CA LEU A 29 4.21 0.35 -3.88
C LEU A 29 4.75 -0.19 -5.22
N VAL A 30 5.86 -0.93 -5.19
CA VAL A 30 6.49 -1.49 -6.40
C VAL A 30 5.51 -2.37 -7.16
N ARG A 31 4.73 -3.20 -6.46
CA ARG A 31 3.69 -4.03 -7.09
C ARG A 31 2.64 -3.19 -7.83
N LEU A 32 2.24 -2.04 -7.27
CA LEU A 32 1.30 -1.15 -7.93
C LEU A 32 1.92 -0.56 -9.20
N VAL A 33 3.16 -0.07 -9.13
CA VAL A 33 3.87 0.47 -10.29
C VAL A 33 4.03 -0.60 -11.38
N ASP A 34 4.44 -1.81 -11.02
CA ASP A 34 4.59 -2.94 -11.94
C ASP A 34 3.27 -3.28 -12.66
N VAL A 35 2.15 -3.33 -11.94
CA VAL A 35 0.83 -3.57 -12.56
C VAL A 35 0.43 -2.45 -13.51
N LEU A 36 0.64 -1.19 -13.12
CA LEU A 36 0.32 -0.04 -13.98
C LEU A 36 1.13 -0.04 -15.26
N LEU A 37 2.43 -0.32 -15.17
CA LEU A 37 3.32 -0.42 -16.32
C LEU A 37 2.92 -1.58 -17.24
N ARG A 38 2.62 -2.76 -16.68
CA ARG A 38 2.17 -3.92 -17.47
C ARG A 38 0.85 -3.67 -18.19
N ASN A 39 -0.05 -2.91 -17.58
CA ASN A 39 -1.35 -2.62 -18.16
C ASN A 39 -1.36 -1.38 -19.07
N GLY A 40 -0.26 -0.61 -19.12
CA GLY A 40 -0.23 0.69 -19.80
C GLY A 40 -1.21 1.71 -19.23
N GLN A 41 -1.56 1.59 -17.94
CA GLN A 41 -2.60 2.40 -17.30
C GLN A 41 -1.98 3.53 -16.47
N LEU A 42 -2.59 4.72 -16.57
CA LEU A 42 -2.28 5.83 -15.67
C LEU A 42 -2.79 5.55 -14.26
N TYR A 43 -2.00 5.90 -13.25
CA TYR A 43 -2.41 5.76 -11.86
C TYR A 43 -3.67 6.60 -11.61
N THR A 44 -4.76 5.92 -11.28
CA THR A 44 -5.99 6.55 -10.82
C THR A 44 -6.17 6.17 -9.35
N PRO A 45 -5.96 7.10 -8.40
CA PRO A 45 -6.24 6.80 -7.01
C PRO A 45 -7.71 6.44 -6.90
N ARG A 46 -8.02 5.34 -6.20
CA ARG A 46 -9.39 4.89 -6.00
C ARG A 46 -10.19 6.08 -5.43
N LYS A 47 -11.11 6.63 -6.22
CA LYS A 47 -12.09 7.60 -5.71
C LYS A 47 -12.76 6.92 -4.52
N MET A 48 -12.69 7.54 -3.35
CA MET A 48 -13.56 7.17 -2.25
C MET A 48 -14.98 7.32 -2.78
N VAL A 49 -15.62 6.20 -3.12
CA VAL A 49 -17.04 6.20 -3.42
C VAL A 49 -17.69 6.44 -2.06
N THR A 50 -18.00 7.70 -1.75
CA THR A 50 -18.97 7.99 -0.70
C THR A 50 -20.23 7.25 -1.12
N PRO A 51 -20.68 6.22 -0.37
CA PRO A 51 -21.96 5.61 -0.68
C PRO A 51 -22.98 6.74 -0.57
N ALA A 52 -23.68 7.01 -1.68
CA ALA A 52 -24.81 7.92 -1.66
C ALA A 52 -25.73 7.43 -0.55
N LYS A 53 -26.01 8.34 0.39
CA LYS A 53 -26.89 8.09 1.51
C LYS A 53 -28.31 8.16 0.96
N ASP A 54 -28.87 7.00 0.65
CA ASP A 54 -30.32 6.81 0.51
C ASP A 54 -30.99 6.88 1.90
#